data_AF-A0A9P6CL16-F1
#
_entry.id   AF-A0A9P6CL16-F1
#
_cell.length_a   1.000
_cell.length_b   1.000
_cell.length_c   1.000
_cell.angle_alpha   90.00
_cell.angle_beta   90.00
_cell.angle_gamma   90.00
#
_symmetry.space_group_name_H-M   'P 1'
#
loop_
_entity.id
_entity.type
_entity.pdbx_description
1 polymer ?
#
loop_
_entity_poly.entity_id
_entity_poly.type
_entity_poly.pdbx_seq_one_letter_code
_entity_poly.pdbx_strand_id
1 'polypeptide(L)'
;GLVEAPNDAPDWFRNALSMLNASDLGPEWQDLVNKWATFEAEEHYKQGPKLGNLHRPVSIKDWIQRGRSPTWRPVIAKPSNYGREYMKWWTSLQPSWRLSSRGSIIFTATEGDWGALRRPGVNGLLSVLGSLFHWGTALQ
;
A
#
# COMPACT_ATOMS: atom_id res chain seq x y z
N GLY A 1 -2.23 13.31 -15.20
CA GLY A 1 -2.18 12.18 -16.14
C GLY A 1 -1.80 10.93 -15.36
N LEU A 2 -2.21 9.76 -15.85
CA LEU A 2 -1.79 8.47 -15.28
C LEU A 2 -0.26 8.36 -15.38
N VAL A 3 0.40 7.91 -14.32
CA VAL A 3 1.85 7.64 -14.39
C VAL A 3 2.08 6.36 -15.18
N GLU A 4 2.94 6.45 -16.19
CA GLU A 4 3.44 5.32 -16.96
C GLU A 4 4.76 4.85 -16.37
N ALA A 5 4.95 3.53 -16.29
CA ALA A 5 6.22 2.96 -15.86
C ALA A 5 7.29 3.16 -16.94
N PRO A 6 8.54 3.48 -16.58
CA PRO A 6 9.66 3.36 -17.51
C PRO A 6 9.76 1.96 -18.10
N ASN A 7 10.18 1.86 -19.37
CA ASN A 7 10.30 0.58 -20.08
C ASN A 7 11.32 -0.39 -19.44
N ASP A 8 12.30 0.14 -18.70
CA ASP A 8 13.32 -0.60 -17.97
C ASP A 8 12.93 -0.95 -16.53
N ALA A 9 11.77 -0.48 -16.04
CA ALA A 9 11.27 -0.85 -14.72
C ALA A 9 10.98 -2.36 -14.63
N PRO A 10 11.16 -3.02 -13.47
CA PRO A 10 10.93 -4.46 -13.37
C PRO A 10 9.45 -4.85 -13.52
N ASP A 11 9.19 -6.08 -13.98
CA ASP A 11 7.84 -6.60 -14.24
C ASP A 11 6.89 -6.44 -13.05
N TRP A 12 7.36 -6.71 -11.83
CA TRP A 12 6.53 -6.60 -10.63
C TRP A 12 6.00 -5.18 -10.44
N PHE A 13 6.81 -4.16 -10.76
CA PHE A 13 6.45 -2.76 -10.62
C PHE A 13 5.46 -2.35 -11.71
N ARG A 14 5.73 -2.73 -12.97
CA ARG A 14 4.82 -2.47 -14.09
C ARG A 14 3.45 -3.10 -13.88
N ASN A 15 3.42 -4.35 -13.42
CA ASN A 15 2.18 -5.07 -13.12
C ASN A 15 1.42 -4.41 -11.97
N ALA A 16 2.12 -4.02 -10.90
CA ALA A 16 1.52 -3.31 -9.78
C ALA A 16 0.94 -1.94 -10.20
N LEU A 17 1.71 -1.12 -10.93
CA LEU A 17 1.26 0.19 -11.39
C LEU A 17 0.07 0.07 -12.35
N SER A 18 0.10 -0.91 -13.27
CA SER A 18 -1.04 -1.23 -14.14
C SER A 18 -2.29 -1.57 -13.32
N MET A 19 -2.17 -2.39 -12.27
CA MET A 19 -3.29 -2.69 -11.38
C MET A 19 -3.80 -1.44 -10.64
N LEU A 20 -2.91 -0.64 -10.04
CA LEU A 20 -3.28 0.53 -9.24
C LEU A 20 -3.94 1.64 -10.08
N ASN A 21 -3.62 1.70 -11.37
CA ASN A 21 -4.25 2.59 -12.35
C ASN A 21 -5.52 2.01 -13.00
N ALA A 22 -5.90 0.76 -12.71
CA ALA A 22 -7.02 0.09 -13.37
C ALA A 22 -8.41 0.55 -12.90
N SER A 23 -8.49 1.42 -11.89
CA SER A 23 -9.75 1.95 -11.36
C SER A 23 -9.56 3.41 -10.96
N ASP A 24 -10.52 4.25 -11.33
CA ASP A 24 -10.55 5.66 -10.94
C ASP A 24 -11.11 5.77 -9.51
N LEU A 25 -10.22 5.99 -8.54
CA LEU A 25 -10.58 6.22 -7.13
C LEU A 25 -10.42 7.70 -6.73
N GLY A 26 -10.36 8.61 -7.71
CA GLY A 26 -10.24 10.04 -7.48
C GLY A 26 -8.80 10.59 -7.48
N PRO A 27 -8.65 11.92 -7.43
CA PRO A 27 -7.37 12.59 -7.60
C PRO A 27 -6.38 12.31 -6.46
N GLU A 28 -6.85 12.15 -5.22
CA GLU A 28 -6.00 11.82 -4.07
C GLU A 28 -5.38 10.42 -4.19
N TRP A 29 -6.13 9.47 -4.78
CA TRP A 29 -5.59 8.15 -5.08
C TRP A 29 -4.50 8.23 -6.13
N GLN A 30 -4.73 8.99 -7.20
CA GLN A 30 -3.71 9.16 -8.23
C GLN A 30 -2.44 9.81 -7.68
N ASP A 31 -2.56 10.82 -6.82
CA ASP A 31 -1.40 11.43 -6.17
C ASP A 31 -0.62 10.43 -5.29
N LEU A 32 -1.33 9.57 -4.56
CA LEU A 32 -0.72 8.51 -3.76
C LEU A 32 0.04 7.49 -4.64
N VAL A 33 -0.56 7.03 -5.75
CA VAL A 33 0.08 6.12 -6.69
C VAL A 33 1.34 6.75 -7.30
N ASN A 34 1.27 8.03 -7.65
CA ASN A 34 2.42 8.76 -8.20
C ASN A 34 3.56 8.86 -7.17
N LYS A 35 3.26 9.19 -5.92
CA LYS A 35 4.26 9.25 -4.83
C LYS A 35 4.90 7.89 -4.57
N TRP A 36 4.11 6.82 -4.57
CA TRP A 36 4.66 5.47 -4.45
C TRP A 36 5.54 5.10 -5.65
N ALA A 37 5.13 5.44 -6.88
CA ALA A 37 5.94 5.20 -8.08
C ALA A 37 7.28 5.93 -8.04
N THR A 38 7.29 7.21 -7.64
CA THR A 38 8.52 7.99 -7.43
C THR A 38 9.40 7.35 -6.37
N PHE A 39 8.83 6.96 -5.22
CA PHE A 39 9.57 6.30 -4.15
C PHE A 39 10.27 5.02 -4.62
N GLU A 40 9.57 4.13 -5.34
CA GLU A 40 10.18 2.89 -5.85
C GLU A 40 11.28 3.17 -6.87
N ALA A 41 11.11 4.19 -7.72
CA ALA A 41 12.14 4.60 -8.69
C ALA A 41 13.39 5.17 -8.00
N GLU A 42 13.24 6.00 -6.97
CA GLU A 42 14.33 6.54 -6.15
C GLU A 42 15.08 5.44 -5.37
N GLU A 43 14.37 4.38 -4.99
CA GLU A 43 14.93 3.19 -4.37
C GLU A 43 15.51 2.20 -5.39
N HIS A 44 15.54 2.57 -6.69
CA HIS A 44 15.99 1.75 -7.80
C HIS A 44 15.30 0.38 -7.87
N TYR A 45 14.03 0.34 -7.48
CA TYR A 45 13.19 -0.86 -7.46
C TYR A 45 13.77 -2.02 -6.64
N LYS A 46 14.65 -1.71 -5.68
CA LYS A 46 15.31 -2.70 -4.82
C LYS A 46 14.28 -3.44 -3.97
N GLN A 47 14.57 -4.71 -3.70
CA GLN A 47 13.79 -5.47 -2.74
C GLN A 47 14.27 -5.13 -1.32
N GLY A 48 13.41 -4.46 -0.56
CA GLY A 48 13.66 -4.15 0.84
C GLY A 48 13.13 -5.20 1.81
N PRO A 49 13.29 -4.96 3.12
CA PRO A 49 12.65 -5.76 4.15
C PRO A 49 11.13 -5.74 4.02
N LYS A 50 10.48 -6.82 4.45
CA LYS A 50 9.02 -6.96 4.38
C LYS A 50 8.35 -6.05 5.40
N LEU A 51 7.19 -5.49 5.06
CA LEU A 51 6.33 -4.85 6.06
C LEU A 51 5.84 -5.85 7.11
N GLY A 52 5.59 -5.33 8.31
CA GLY A 52 4.93 -6.07 9.39
C GLY A 52 3.57 -6.62 8.96
N ASN A 53 3.23 -7.80 9.46
CA ASN A 53 1.99 -8.51 9.10
C ASN A 53 0.92 -8.47 10.20
N LEU A 54 1.21 -7.85 11.34
CA LEU A 54 0.30 -7.78 12.48
C LEU A 54 -1.00 -7.09 12.05
N HIS A 55 -2.15 -7.74 12.28
CA HIS A 55 -3.48 -7.23 11.91
C HIS A 55 -3.73 -7.00 10.41
N ARG A 56 -2.82 -7.42 9.51
CA ARG A 56 -3.03 -7.31 8.07
C ARG A 56 -4.36 -7.99 7.65
N PRO A 57 -5.23 -7.31 6.87
CA PRO A 57 -6.48 -7.90 6.41
C PRO A 57 -6.27 -9.21 5.65
N VAL A 58 -7.17 -10.17 5.83
CA VAL A 58 -7.07 -11.51 5.22
C VAL A 58 -7.08 -11.42 3.70
N SER A 59 -7.90 -10.54 3.12
CA SER A 59 -7.92 -10.24 1.68
C SER A 59 -6.52 -9.95 1.10
N ILE A 60 -5.68 -9.25 1.87
CA ILE A 60 -4.33 -8.86 1.44
C ILE A 60 -3.35 -10.00 1.62
N LYS A 61 -3.53 -10.83 2.65
CA LYS A 61 -2.81 -12.09 2.76
C LYS A 61 -3.08 -12.97 1.53
N ASP A 62 -4.34 -13.11 1.13
CA ASP A 62 -4.74 -13.96 0.00
C ASP A 62 -4.21 -13.42 -1.33
N TRP A 63 -4.30 -12.10 -1.54
CA TRP A 63 -3.72 -11.44 -2.73
C TRP A 63 -2.20 -11.62 -2.81
N ILE A 64 -1.49 -11.48 -1.68
CA ILE A 64 -0.05 -11.72 -1.62
C ILE A 64 0.30 -13.19 -1.92
N GLN A 65 -0.46 -14.15 -1.39
CA GLN A 65 -0.27 -15.58 -1.67
C GLN A 65 -0.47 -15.92 -3.15
N ARG A 66 -1.30 -15.16 -3.85
CA ARG A 66 -1.53 -15.26 -5.30
C ARG A 66 -0.55 -14.42 -6.12
N GLY A 67 0.64 -14.15 -5.57
CA GLY A 67 1.69 -13.43 -6.28
C GLY A 67 1.35 -11.98 -6.59
N ARG A 68 0.41 -11.37 -5.86
CA ARG A 68 -0.09 -10.00 -6.11
C ARG A 68 -0.59 -9.81 -7.53
N SER A 69 -1.35 -10.79 -8.01
CA SER A 69 -1.89 -10.78 -9.36
C SER A 69 -2.57 -9.43 -9.67
N PRO A 70 -2.26 -8.80 -10.83
CA PRO A 70 -2.84 -7.52 -11.21
C PRO A 70 -4.30 -7.65 -11.65
N THR A 71 -4.77 -8.86 -11.93
CA THR A 71 -6.12 -9.15 -12.44
C THR A 71 -7.01 -9.86 -11.43
N TRP A 72 -6.44 -10.63 -10.50
CA TRP A 72 -7.22 -11.25 -9.43
C TRP A 72 -7.60 -10.22 -8.36
N ARG A 73 -8.79 -10.36 -7.77
CA ARG A 73 -9.28 -9.49 -6.70
C ARG A 73 -9.73 -10.35 -5.51
N PRO A 74 -9.33 -10.01 -4.27
CA PRO A 74 -9.86 -10.68 -3.09
C PRO A 74 -11.30 -10.26 -2.82
N VAL A 75 -12.06 -11.15 -2.18
CA VAL A 75 -13.42 -10.83 -1.72
C VAL A 75 -13.35 -9.99 -0.44
N ILE A 76 -13.95 -8.80 -0.46
CA ILE A 76 -14.14 -7.96 0.73
C ILE A 76 -15.63 -7.98 1.08
N ALA A 77 -16.03 -8.91 1.98
CA ALA A 77 -17.44 -9.18 2.26
C ALA A 77 -18.18 -8.03 2.97
N LYS A 78 -17.46 -7.21 3.74
CA LYS A 78 -18.02 -6.04 4.45
C LYS A 78 -17.16 -4.80 4.21
N PRO A 79 -17.24 -4.18 3.02
CA PRO A 79 -16.43 -2.99 2.69
C PRO A 79 -16.57 -1.85 3.71
N SER A 80 -17.74 -1.72 4.34
CA SER A 80 -18.00 -0.74 5.40
C SER A 80 -17.17 -0.96 6.68
N ASN A 81 -16.73 -2.19 6.96
CA ASN A 81 -15.88 -2.51 8.11
C ASN A 81 -14.38 -2.50 7.76
N TYR A 82 -14.06 -2.63 6.48
CA TYR A 82 -12.68 -2.83 6.02
C TYR A 82 -11.75 -1.69 6.40
N GLY A 83 -12.25 -0.44 6.39
CA GLY A 83 -11.48 0.72 6.84
C GLY A 83 -10.94 0.57 8.27
N ARG A 84 -11.68 -0.09 9.17
CA ARG A 84 -11.22 -0.36 10.54
C ARG A 84 -10.11 -1.41 10.58
N GLU A 85 -10.23 -2.46 9.77
CA GLU A 85 -9.20 -3.50 9.65
C GLU A 85 -7.91 -2.93 9.05
N TYR A 86 -8.05 -2.13 7.99
CA TYR A 86 -6.95 -1.39 7.38
C TYR A 86 -6.27 -0.48 8.39
N MET A 87 -7.03 0.36 9.10
CA MET A 87 -6.45 1.27 10.09
C MET A 87 -5.75 0.51 11.22
N LYS A 88 -6.29 -0.61 11.68
CA LYS A 88 -5.64 -1.44 12.71
C LYS A 88 -4.28 -1.98 12.24
N TRP A 89 -4.19 -2.42 10.98
CA TRP A 89 -2.91 -2.81 10.39
C TRP A 89 -1.98 -1.61 10.21
N TRP A 90 -2.46 -0.52 9.62
CA TRP A 90 -1.67 0.69 9.36
C TRP A 90 -1.06 1.28 10.65
N THR A 91 -1.84 1.31 11.75
CA THR A 91 -1.37 1.70 13.07
C THR A 91 -0.24 0.80 13.57
N SER A 92 -0.32 -0.52 13.35
CA SER A 92 0.73 -1.46 13.77
C SER A 92 2.05 -1.30 13.01
N LEU A 93 2.02 -0.64 11.84
CA LEU A 93 3.21 -0.35 11.04
C LEU A 93 3.87 0.97 11.42
N GLN A 94 3.18 1.85 12.16
CA GLN A 94 3.70 3.17 12.46
C GLN A 94 4.89 3.10 13.42
N PRO A 95 5.89 3.97 13.25
CA PRO A 95 6.95 4.11 14.23
C PRO A 95 6.39 4.64 15.55
N SER A 96 7.03 4.26 16.67
CA SER A 96 6.55 4.59 18.02
C SER A 96 6.39 6.09 18.27
N TRP A 97 7.26 6.92 17.70
CA TRP A 97 7.20 8.38 17.82
C TRP A 97 5.95 8.99 17.16
N ARG A 98 5.28 8.25 16.27
CA ARG A 98 4.04 8.66 15.61
C ARG A 98 2.79 8.11 16.30
N LEU A 99 2.94 7.45 17.45
CA LEU A 99 1.85 6.89 18.23
C LEU A 99 1.68 7.68 19.52
N SER A 100 0.42 7.98 19.87
CA SER A 100 0.10 8.54 21.18
C SER A 100 0.25 7.49 22.27
N SER A 101 0.20 7.91 23.53
CA SER A 101 0.17 7.01 24.69
C SER A 101 -1.02 6.03 24.68
N ARG A 102 -2.06 6.30 23.88
CA ARG A 102 -3.23 5.42 23.68
C ARG A 102 -3.12 4.54 22.43
N GLY A 103 -2.01 4.59 21.71
CA GLY A 103 -1.78 3.80 20.50
C GLY A 103 -2.46 4.34 19.24
N SER A 104 -2.98 5.57 19.27
CA SER A 104 -3.56 6.22 18.08
C SER A 104 -2.47 6.92 17.27
N ILE A 105 -2.62 6.94 15.94
CA ILE A 105 -1.69 7.67 15.05
C ILE A 105 -1.82 9.17 15.28
N ILE A 106 -0.68 9.84 15.52
CA ILE A 106 -0.57 11.30 15.56
C ILE A 106 -0.26 11.77 14.13
N PHE A 107 -1.29 12.11 13.35
CA PHE A 107 -1.13 12.44 11.93
C PHE A 107 -0.24 13.66 11.67
N THR A 108 -0.20 14.60 12.61
CA THR A 108 0.63 15.82 12.57
C THR A 108 2.10 15.58 12.93
N ALA A 109 2.45 14.42 13.48
CA ALA A 109 3.84 14.08 13.75
C ALA A 109 4.47 13.59 12.43
N THR A 110 5.37 14.40 11.88
CA THR A 110 6.09 14.15 10.60
C THR A 110 7.61 14.13 10.73
N GLU A 111 8.15 14.75 11.79
CA GLU A 111 9.58 15.03 11.97
C GLU A 111 10.36 13.92 12.70
N GLY A 112 10.11 12.66 12.36
CA GLY A 112 10.82 11.52 12.95
C GLY A 112 11.39 10.57 11.91
N ASP A 113 12.06 9.52 12.38
CA ASP A 113 12.63 8.50 11.49
C ASP A 113 11.53 7.62 10.87
N TRP A 114 11.39 7.72 9.55
CA TRP A 114 10.47 6.94 8.73
C TRP A 114 11.05 5.58 8.26
N GLY A 115 12.27 5.22 8.68
CA GLY A 115 12.95 3.99 8.27
C GLY A 115 12.14 2.70 8.49
N ALA A 116 11.22 2.70 9.45
CA ALA A 116 10.29 1.59 9.67
C ALA A 116 9.35 1.35 8.45
N LEU A 117 8.95 2.42 7.77
CA LEU A 117 8.06 2.41 6.61
C LEU A 117 8.79 2.56 5.27
N ARG A 118 10.07 2.97 5.27
CA ARG A 118 10.94 3.00 4.09
C ARG A 118 11.31 1.58 3.65
N ARG A 119 10.34 0.88 3.08
CA ARG A 119 10.42 -0.52 2.64
C ARG A 119 10.13 -0.57 1.14
N PRO A 120 11.14 -0.52 0.26
CA PRO A 120 10.94 -0.64 -1.18
C PRO A 120 10.65 -2.09 -1.59
N GLY A 121 10.14 -2.24 -2.81
CA GLY A 121 9.93 -3.51 -3.47
C GLY A 121 8.57 -4.14 -3.20
N VAL A 122 8.40 -5.35 -3.72
CA VAL A 122 7.09 -6.00 -3.85
C VAL A 122 6.42 -6.32 -2.50
N ASN A 123 7.22 -6.46 -1.44
CA ASN A 123 6.75 -6.72 -0.07
C ASN A 123 6.66 -5.45 0.80
N GLY A 124 6.91 -4.29 0.21
CA GLY A 124 6.93 -2.98 0.83
C GLY A 124 5.57 -2.28 0.81
N LEU A 125 5.62 -0.95 0.63
CA LEU A 125 4.43 -0.07 0.59
C LEU A 125 3.39 -0.46 -0.45
N LEU A 126 3.78 -1.20 -1.51
CA LEU A 126 2.85 -1.82 -2.44
C LEU A 126 1.73 -2.60 -1.73
N SER A 127 2.02 -3.26 -0.60
CA SER A 127 1.00 -4.01 0.15
C SER A 127 -0.06 -3.10 0.77
N VAL A 128 0.35 -1.89 1.17
CA VAL A 128 -0.55 -0.86 1.75
C VAL A 128 -1.43 -0.28 0.65
N LEU A 129 -0.84 0.10 -0.48
CA LEU A 129 -1.59 0.58 -1.64
C LEU A 129 -2.54 -0.49 -2.18
N GLY A 130 -2.09 -1.73 -2.33
CA GLY A 130 -2.95 -2.85 -2.76
C GLY A 130 -4.16 -3.02 -1.83
N SER A 131 -3.99 -2.79 -0.52
CA SER A 131 -5.11 -2.83 0.42
C SER A 131 -6.12 -1.71 0.23
N LEU A 132 -5.66 -0.48 -0.01
CA LEU A 132 -6.54 0.65 -0.30
C LEU A 132 -7.24 0.46 -1.65
N PHE A 133 -6.52 0.01 -2.67
CA PHE A 133 -7.05 -0.26 -3.99
C PHE A 133 -8.18 -1.30 -3.97
N HIS A 134 -7.94 -2.46 -3.35
CA HIS A 134 -8.99 -3.48 -3.24
C HIS A 134 -10.19 -3.01 -2.42
N TRP A 135 -9.98 -2.18 -1.41
CA TRP A 135 -11.07 -1.59 -0.64
C TRP A 135 -11.88 -0.58 -1.45
N GLY A 136 -11.21 0.38 -2.10
CA GLY A 136 -11.86 1.41 -2.92
C GLY A 136 -12.65 0.81 -4.08
N THR A 137 -12.08 -0.19 -4.76
CA THR A 137 -12.78 -0.92 -5.83
C THR A 137 -13.98 -1.73 -5.33
N ALA A 138 -13.98 -2.17 -4.08
CA ALA A 138 -15.13 -2.84 -3.46
C ALA A 138 -16.22 -1.87 -2.94
N LEU A 139 -15.97 -0.56 -2.96
CA LEU A 139 -16.94 0.49 -2.61
C LEU A 139 -17.62 1.12 -3.84
N GLN A 140 -17.09 0.88 -5.04
CA GLN A 140 -17.70 1.25 -6.32
C GLN A 140 -18.84 0.29 -6.66
#